data_AF-A0A9D9CUN3-F1
#
_entry.id   AF-A0A9D9CUN3-F1
#
_cell.length_a   1.000
_cell.length_b   1.000
_cell.length_c   1.000
_cell.angle_alpha   90.00
_cell.angle_beta   90.00
_cell.angle_gamma   90.00
#
_symmetry.space_group_name_H-M   'P 1'
#
loop_
_entity.id
_entity.type
_entity.pdbx_description
1 polymer ?
#
loop_
_entity_poly.entity_id
_entity_poly.type
_entity_poly.pdbx_seq_one_letter_code
_entity_poly.pdbx_strand_id
1 'polypeptide(L)'
;MKRTVLLAIGLLAAFAANGQKTSPDGGISAELLSRLEASFEGNATDKALRNALAGTAINVLAASADEAAMTDTHFSDIVPTKGHTDQRSSGRCWLFTGLNVLRAQMIREHGLGNFTFSQNYLFFYDQLEKSNLFLQSVIDTRKLPMDNRKVDWLFANPIGDGGQFTGVANLIMKYGVVPSEAMAETYSANNTAQMRSRLRALLREGGLRLRETPEKQLQQRKEEILTQVYRVLALCLGTPPKSFSWTRYNAKGEIAAPAKEYTPLEFYREFLGDDLENNYIMVMNNPAVPYGKVYEIDCDRHVYDGQNWIYLNLPMEDIKKMAIASIKDGTALYFSCDVGKFLDRKKGVANPDNFDYSSLLGVPFTMDKKERILTHDSGSTHAMTLIAVDIRDSKPVKWMVENSWGDSSGYKGNIIMTDSWFDEYMFRLVVRKNYAGADVLKLMEQKPVLLPAWDPMFAPED
;
A
#
# COMPACT_ATOMS: atom_id res chain seq x y z
N MET A 1 17.40 24.52 79.13
CA MET A 1 17.49 25.52 78.04
C MET A 1 18.04 24.79 76.81
N LYS A 2 17.20 24.52 75.81
CA LYS A 2 17.19 25.14 74.45
C LYS A 2 18.46 24.84 73.63
N ARG A 3 18.34 23.95 72.61
CA ARG A 3 18.29 24.22 71.14
C ARG A 3 19.68 24.64 70.60
N THR A 4 20.23 24.12 69.49
CA THR A 4 19.78 24.19 68.07
C THR A 4 20.84 23.40 67.25
N VAL A 5 20.56 22.30 66.54
CA VAL A 5 20.16 22.12 65.11
C VAL A 5 21.23 22.52 64.03
N LEU A 6 21.39 21.61 63.04
CA LEU A 6 21.75 21.76 61.59
C LEU A 6 23.20 21.54 61.08
N LEU A 7 23.42 20.41 60.37
CA LEU A 7 23.74 20.27 58.91
C LEU A 7 24.11 18.78 58.65
N ALA A 8 23.35 17.90 58.00
CA ALA A 8 22.75 17.86 56.67
C ALA A 8 23.76 17.64 55.50
N ILE A 9 23.70 16.42 54.96
CA ILE A 9 23.79 16.05 53.53
C ILE A 9 25.18 16.07 52.87
N GLY A 10 25.69 14.88 52.57
CA GLY A 10 26.85 14.70 51.70
C GLY A 10 26.91 13.29 51.14
N LEU A 11 25.93 12.88 50.33
CA LEU A 11 25.99 11.71 49.43
C LEU A 11 24.76 11.71 48.50
N LEU A 12 24.75 12.66 47.57
CA LEU A 12 23.77 12.72 46.48
C LEU A 12 24.43 13.41 45.28
N ALA A 13 25.36 12.71 44.61
CA ALA A 13 25.88 13.14 43.32
C ALA A 13 26.55 11.97 42.58
N ALA A 14 25.75 11.02 42.09
CA ALA A 14 26.17 10.11 41.01
C ALA A 14 24.97 9.67 40.17
N PHE A 15 24.10 10.61 39.81
CA PHE A 15 23.31 10.49 38.58
C PHE A 15 24.00 11.38 37.55
N ALA A 16 25.06 10.86 36.92
CA ALA A 16 25.54 11.42 35.68
C ALA A 16 24.45 11.17 34.64
N ALA A 17 23.59 12.17 34.44
CA ALA A 17 22.69 12.22 33.31
C ALA A 17 23.52 12.03 32.04
N ASN A 18 23.26 10.97 31.28
CA ASN A 18 23.59 10.91 29.86
C ASN A 18 22.70 11.91 29.11
N GLY A 19 22.82 13.20 29.43
CA GLY A 19 22.33 14.26 28.58
C GLY A 19 23.17 14.26 27.31
N GLN A 20 22.52 14.34 26.15
CA GLN A 20 23.22 14.71 24.92
C GLN A 20 24.14 15.90 25.25
N LYS A 21 25.44 15.77 24.99
CA LYS A 21 26.34 16.92 24.98
C LYS A 21 25.87 17.82 23.84
N THR A 22 25.00 18.77 24.16
CA THR A 22 24.67 19.86 23.26
C THR A 22 25.93 20.70 23.11
N SER A 23 26.61 20.58 21.98
CA SER A 23 27.62 21.59 21.65
C SER A 23 26.86 22.89 21.38
N PRO A 24 27.21 24.01 22.04
CA PRO A 24 26.63 25.31 21.71
C PRO A 24 26.85 25.69 20.23
N ASP A 25 27.82 25.07 19.56
CA ASP A 25 28.18 25.34 18.16
C ASP A 25 27.24 24.69 17.13
N GLY A 26 26.26 23.87 17.56
CA GLY A 26 25.32 23.18 16.67
C GLY A 26 23.97 23.89 16.48
N GLY A 27 23.71 24.97 17.21
CA GLY A 27 22.44 25.71 17.18
C GLY A 27 22.43 26.89 16.20
N ILE A 28 21.25 27.47 15.97
CA ILE A 28 21.13 28.74 15.24
C ILE A 28 21.56 29.87 16.20
N SER A 29 22.80 30.33 16.06
CA SER A 29 23.30 31.49 16.80
C SER A 29 22.63 32.79 16.31
N ALA A 30 22.68 33.85 17.12
CA ALA A 30 22.17 35.16 16.73
C ALA A 30 22.86 35.67 15.45
N GLU A 31 24.17 35.44 15.32
CA GLU A 31 24.95 35.82 14.15
C GLU A 31 24.55 35.00 12.92
N LEU A 32 24.24 33.71 13.07
CA LEU A 32 23.71 32.91 11.96
C LEU A 32 22.31 33.39 11.56
N LEU A 33 21.41 33.61 12.53
CA LEU A 33 20.07 34.11 12.25
C LEU A 33 20.10 35.44 11.49
N SER A 34 20.91 36.40 11.94
CA SER A 34 21.04 37.68 11.24
C SER A 34 21.55 37.53 9.80
N ARG A 35 22.45 36.55 9.53
CA ARG A 35 22.88 36.26 8.15
C ARG A 35 21.75 35.64 7.31
N LEU A 36 20.94 34.75 7.91
CA LEU A 36 19.80 34.16 7.23
C LEU A 36 18.73 35.21 6.91
N GLU A 37 18.39 36.08 7.85
CA GLU A 37 17.45 37.19 7.65
C GLU A 37 17.94 38.15 6.56
N ALA A 38 19.23 38.47 6.54
CA ALA A 38 19.84 39.31 5.51
C ALA A 38 19.87 38.66 4.11
N SER A 39 19.75 37.34 4.02
CA SER A 39 19.69 36.63 2.73
C SER A 39 18.32 36.72 2.04
N PHE A 40 17.26 37.05 2.78
CA PHE A 40 15.94 37.28 2.22
C PHE A 40 15.81 38.74 1.78
N GLU A 41 15.86 38.98 0.46
CA GLU A 41 15.82 40.33 -0.10
C GLU A 41 14.51 41.07 0.23
N GLY A 42 13.39 40.34 0.31
CA GLY A 42 12.08 40.94 0.61
C GLY A 42 11.65 41.96 -0.45
N ASN A 43 12.10 41.74 -1.70
CA ASN A 43 11.85 42.64 -2.82
C ASN A 43 10.34 42.63 -3.22
N ALA A 44 9.97 43.41 -4.23
CA ALA A 44 8.56 43.51 -4.65
C ALA A 44 7.98 42.14 -5.07
N THR A 45 8.78 41.30 -5.72
CA THR A 45 8.40 39.93 -6.13
C THR A 45 8.19 39.05 -4.91
N ASP A 46 9.12 39.00 -3.96
CA ASP A 46 9.00 38.20 -2.73
C ASP A 46 7.78 38.61 -1.91
N LYS A 47 7.52 39.92 -1.81
CA LYS A 47 6.34 40.44 -1.09
C LYS A 47 5.04 40.01 -1.78
N ALA A 48 4.98 40.04 -3.10
CA ALA A 48 3.83 39.57 -3.86
C ALA A 48 3.62 38.06 -3.69
N LEU A 49 4.68 37.25 -3.82
CA LEU A 49 4.64 35.79 -3.61
C LEU A 49 4.20 35.44 -2.19
N ARG A 50 4.75 36.10 -1.17
CA ARG A 50 4.38 35.90 0.23
C ARG A 50 2.89 36.21 0.46
N ASN A 51 2.36 37.29 -0.11
CA ASN A 51 0.95 37.63 0.02
C ASN A 51 0.05 36.59 -0.67
N ALA A 52 0.45 36.08 -1.84
CA ALA A 52 -0.28 35.04 -2.55
C ALA A 52 -0.28 33.71 -1.76
N LEU A 53 0.90 33.27 -1.30
CA LEU A 53 1.09 32.06 -0.51
C LEU A 53 0.39 32.13 0.86
N ALA A 54 0.27 33.31 1.45
CA ALA A 54 -0.47 33.50 2.71
C ALA A 54 -1.99 33.33 2.55
N GLY A 55 -2.52 33.58 1.34
CA GLY A 55 -3.96 33.48 1.05
C GLY A 55 -4.39 32.24 0.29
N THR A 56 -3.44 31.49 -0.28
CA THR A 56 -3.71 30.37 -1.21
C THR A 56 -2.80 29.18 -0.90
N ALA A 57 -3.32 27.96 -1.00
CA ALA A 57 -2.52 26.75 -0.80
C ALA A 57 -1.35 26.68 -1.81
N ILE A 58 -0.17 26.29 -1.33
CA ILE A 58 1.05 26.25 -2.15
C ILE A 58 0.89 25.41 -3.42
N ASN A 59 0.22 24.26 -3.36
CA ASN A 59 0.00 23.40 -4.54
C ASN A 59 -0.86 24.07 -5.62
N VAL A 60 -1.76 24.99 -5.24
CA VAL A 60 -2.58 25.74 -6.21
C VAL A 60 -1.72 26.75 -6.96
N LEU A 61 -0.78 27.40 -6.27
CA LEU A 61 0.15 28.35 -6.89
C LEU A 61 1.30 27.66 -7.64
N ALA A 62 1.68 26.46 -7.21
CA ALA A 62 2.71 25.66 -7.86
C ALA A 62 2.20 24.94 -9.12
N ALA A 63 0.88 24.82 -9.31
CA ALA A 63 0.31 24.13 -10.47
C ALA A 63 0.84 24.74 -11.77
N SER A 64 1.47 23.92 -12.62
CA SER A 64 2.10 24.37 -13.85
C SER A 64 1.05 24.81 -14.88
N ALA A 65 1.18 26.04 -15.36
CA ALA A 65 0.31 26.58 -16.42
C ALA A 65 0.57 25.88 -17.77
N ASP A 66 1.79 25.43 -18.02
CA ASP A 66 2.16 24.71 -19.24
C ASP A 66 1.48 23.33 -19.29
N GLU A 67 1.22 22.74 -18.13
CA GLU A 67 0.50 21.48 -17.97
C GLU A 67 -1.02 21.66 -17.78
N ALA A 68 -1.57 22.87 -17.94
CA ALA A 68 -3.00 23.12 -17.66
C ALA A 68 -3.95 22.36 -18.61
N ALA A 69 -3.52 22.10 -19.84
CA ALA A 69 -4.29 21.36 -20.83
C ALA A 69 -4.46 19.89 -20.41
N MET A 70 -5.55 19.27 -20.87
CA MET A 70 -5.72 17.83 -20.70
C MET A 70 -4.73 17.09 -21.61
N THR A 71 -4.03 16.09 -21.06
CA THR A 71 -3.21 15.21 -21.89
C THR A 71 -4.09 14.45 -22.88
N ASP A 72 -3.53 14.07 -24.02
CA ASP A 72 -4.20 13.20 -24.97
C ASP A 72 -4.70 11.92 -24.26
N THR A 73 -5.92 11.51 -24.53
CA THR A 73 -6.59 10.38 -23.85
C THR A 73 -6.66 9.11 -24.70
N HIS A 74 -6.08 9.14 -25.91
CA HIS A 74 -5.91 7.95 -26.75
C HIS A 74 -4.80 7.05 -26.21
N PHE A 75 -4.97 5.73 -26.32
CA PHE A 75 -3.94 4.73 -26.03
C PHE A 75 -3.92 3.68 -27.15
N SER A 76 -2.72 3.26 -27.56
CA SER A 76 -2.54 2.19 -28.54
C SER A 76 -3.11 0.85 -28.08
N ASP A 77 -2.98 0.52 -26.79
CA ASP A 77 -3.39 -0.77 -26.22
C ASP A 77 -4.12 -0.56 -24.89
N ILE A 78 -5.35 -1.11 -24.77
CA ILE A 78 -6.20 -0.98 -23.59
C ILE A 78 -6.83 -2.35 -23.26
N VAL A 79 -6.71 -2.77 -22.00
CA VAL A 79 -7.42 -3.90 -21.43
C VAL A 79 -8.87 -3.52 -21.15
N PRO A 80 -9.87 -4.27 -21.66
CA PRO A 80 -11.27 -3.99 -21.35
C PRO A 80 -11.56 -4.22 -19.86
N THR A 81 -11.93 -3.16 -19.14
CA THR A 81 -12.44 -3.25 -17.77
C THR A 81 -13.81 -2.58 -17.65
N LYS A 82 -14.61 -2.99 -16.65
CA LYS A 82 -15.93 -2.42 -16.35
C LYS A 82 -16.20 -2.45 -14.85
N GLY A 83 -17.06 -1.53 -14.39
CA GLY A 83 -17.54 -1.47 -13.02
C GLY A 83 -16.50 -0.93 -12.05
N HIS A 84 -16.06 0.32 -12.23
CA HIS A 84 -15.11 0.97 -11.34
C HIS A 84 -15.55 0.86 -9.88
N THR A 85 -14.57 0.74 -9.02
CA THR A 85 -14.76 0.46 -7.60
C THR A 85 -14.36 1.68 -6.75
N ASP A 86 -14.87 1.75 -5.52
CA ASP A 86 -14.56 2.83 -4.59
C ASP A 86 -14.30 2.25 -3.19
N GLN A 87 -13.05 2.34 -2.74
CA GLN A 87 -12.63 1.86 -1.42
C GLN A 87 -13.06 2.80 -0.28
N ARG A 88 -13.53 4.01 -0.60
CA ARG A 88 -13.93 5.04 0.36
C ARG A 88 -12.81 5.33 1.37
N SER A 89 -13.15 5.52 2.63
CA SER A 89 -12.22 5.82 3.72
C SER A 89 -11.65 4.54 4.33
N SER A 90 -10.98 3.72 3.51
CA SER A 90 -10.28 2.50 3.93
C SER A 90 -8.96 2.33 3.19
N GLY A 91 -7.99 1.66 3.80
CA GLY A 91 -6.68 1.37 3.21
C GLY A 91 -6.65 0.09 2.37
N ARG A 92 -7.73 -0.22 1.64
CA ARG A 92 -7.94 -1.52 0.95
C ARG A 92 -7.49 -1.53 -0.52
N CYS A 93 -6.75 -0.52 -0.98
CA CYS A 93 -6.40 -0.35 -2.40
C CYS A 93 -5.74 -1.59 -3.03
N TRP A 94 -4.89 -2.28 -2.28
CA TRP A 94 -4.25 -3.53 -2.67
C TRP A 94 -5.27 -4.63 -2.98
N LEU A 95 -6.29 -4.78 -2.13
CA LEU A 95 -7.32 -5.79 -2.29
C LEU A 95 -8.25 -5.45 -3.47
N PHE A 96 -8.64 -4.18 -3.58
CA PHE A 96 -9.43 -3.68 -4.71
C PHE A 96 -8.68 -3.92 -6.03
N THR A 97 -7.39 -3.59 -6.09
CA THR A 97 -6.55 -3.79 -7.28
C THR A 97 -6.42 -5.27 -7.64
N GLY A 98 -6.12 -6.13 -6.67
CA GLY A 98 -6.02 -7.57 -6.91
C GLY A 98 -7.32 -8.15 -7.46
N LEU A 99 -8.45 -7.75 -6.90
CA LEU A 99 -9.78 -8.18 -7.39
C LEU A 99 -10.15 -7.54 -8.73
N ASN A 100 -9.73 -6.31 -9.02
CA ASN A 100 -9.98 -5.65 -10.31
C ASN A 100 -9.24 -6.34 -11.47
N VAL A 101 -8.01 -6.83 -11.23
CA VAL A 101 -7.25 -7.66 -12.20
C VAL A 101 -8.04 -8.93 -12.53
N LEU A 102 -8.48 -9.68 -11.52
CA LEU A 102 -9.24 -10.91 -11.70
C LEU A 102 -10.62 -10.65 -12.32
N ARG A 103 -11.27 -9.54 -11.94
CA ARG A 103 -12.56 -9.12 -12.50
C ARG A 103 -12.42 -8.81 -13.99
N ALA A 104 -11.35 -8.14 -14.42
CA ALA A 104 -11.10 -7.87 -15.83
C ALA A 104 -10.96 -9.17 -16.64
N GLN A 105 -10.21 -10.14 -16.11
CA GLN A 105 -10.10 -11.48 -16.70
C GLN A 105 -11.48 -12.16 -16.82
N MET A 106 -12.25 -12.19 -15.73
CA MET A 106 -13.56 -12.84 -15.69
C MET A 106 -14.57 -12.17 -16.64
N ILE A 107 -14.58 -10.84 -16.73
CA ILE A 107 -15.42 -10.10 -17.68
C ILE A 107 -15.11 -10.51 -19.12
N ARG A 108 -13.82 -10.58 -19.46
CA ARG A 108 -13.35 -10.93 -20.80
C ARG A 108 -13.68 -12.38 -21.16
N GLU A 109 -13.36 -13.32 -20.27
CA GLU A 109 -13.49 -14.77 -20.54
C GLU A 109 -14.94 -15.25 -20.54
N HIS A 110 -15.80 -14.63 -19.74
CA HIS A 110 -17.19 -15.05 -19.58
C HIS A 110 -18.22 -14.08 -20.19
N GLY A 111 -17.77 -13.02 -20.86
CA GLY A 111 -18.61 -12.06 -21.56
C GLY A 111 -19.55 -11.27 -20.64
N LEU A 112 -19.09 -10.92 -19.44
CA LEU A 112 -19.91 -10.28 -18.42
C LEU A 112 -20.18 -8.79 -18.72
N GLY A 113 -21.27 -8.29 -18.13
CA GLY A 113 -21.56 -6.86 -18.02
C GLY A 113 -20.75 -6.20 -16.90
N ASN A 114 -21.42 -5.38 -16.08
CA ASN A 114 -20.84 -4.91 -14.83
C ASN A 114 -20.80 -6.06 -13.81
N PHE A 115 -19.64 -6.31 -13.23
CA PHE A 115 -19.42 -7.34 -12.23
C PHE A 115 -18.32 -6.87 -11.28
N THR A 116 -18.44 -7.17 -9.99
CA THR A 116 -17.40 -6.93 -9.00
C THR A 116 -17.37 -8.07 -7.99
N PHE A 117 -16.18 -8.40 -7.49
CA PHE A 117 -16.02 -9.28 -6.33
C PHE A 117 -16.26 -8.49 -5.03
N SER A 118 -16.68 -9.18 -3.97
CA SER A 118 -16.78 -8.58 -2.64
C SER A 118 -15.40 -8.34 -2.04
N GLN A 119 -15.02 -7.07 -1.93
CA GLN A 119 -13.82 -6.67 -1.19
C GLN A 119 -14.02 -6.88 0.31
N ASN A 120 -15.23 -6.60 0.83
CA ASN A 120 -15.59 -6.85 2.24
C ASN A 120 -15.38 -8.33 2.65
N TYR A 121 -15.71 -9.29 1.77
CA TYR A 121 -15.51 -10.72 2.04
C TYR A 121 -14.05 -11.07 2.37
N LEU A 122 -13.12 -10.70 1.48
CA LEU A 122 -11.71 -10.97 1.70
C LEU A 122 -11.11 -10.07 2.78
N PHE A 123 -11.61 -8.84 2.95
CA PHE A 123 -11.18 -7.95 4.01
C PHE A 123 -11.51 -8.51 5.40
N PHE A 124 -12.66 -9.19 5.57
CA PHE A 124 -12.96 -9.92 6.81
C PHE A 124 -11.87 -10.93 7.15
N TYR A 125 -11.50 -11.78 6.19
CA TYR A 125 -10.49 -12.82 6.42
C TYR A 125 -9.09 -12.25 6.56
N ASP A 126 -8.76 -11.19 5.83
CA ASP A 126 -7.51 -10.44 5.99
C ASP A 126 -7.32 -9.98 7.44
N GLN A 127 -8.32 -9.29 8.00
CA GLN A 127 -8.24 -8.76 9.35
C GLN A 127 -8.18 -9.88 10.41
N LEU A 128 -8.87 -11.00 10.17
CA LEU A 128 -8.82 -12.18 11.03
C LEU A 128 -7.45 -12.86 10.99
N GLU A 129 -6.87 -13.05 9.81
CA GLU A 129 -5.58 -13.72 9.64
C GLU A 129 -4.42 -12.84 10.11
N LYS A 130 -4.45 -11.52 9.86
CA LYS A 130 -3.48 -10.59 10.44
C LYS A 130 -3.54 -10.55 11.96
N SER A 131 -4.74 -10.64 12.54
CA SER A 131 -4.90 -10.76 13.99
C SER A 131 -4.23 -12.05 14.52
N ASN A 132 -4.43 -13.17 13.83
CA ASN A 132 -3.80 -14.45 14.14
C ASN A 132 -2.27 -14.40 14.00
N LEU A 133 -1.76 -13.80 12.92
CA LEU A 133 -0.34 -13.55 12.66
C LEU A 133 0.30 -12.73 13.78
N PHE A 134 -0.32 -11.63 14.19
CA PHE A 134 0.18 -10.81 15.29
C PHE A 134 0.27 -11.62 16.60
N LEU A 135 -0.82 -12.29 16.99
CA LEU A 135 -0.87 -13.04 18.25
C LEU A 135 0.14 -14.20 18.25
N GLN A 136 0.31 -14.88 17.12
CA GLN A 136 1.31 -15.93 16.99
C GLN A 136 2.73 -15.35 17.05
N SER A 137 3.00 -14.24 16.36
CA SER A 137 4.30 -13.56 16.41
C SER A 137 4.66 -13.11 17.83
N VAL A 138 3.66 -12.70 18.63
CA VAL A 138 3.83 -12.40 20.06
C VAL A 138 4.20 -13.65 20.85
N ILE A 139 3.57 -14.80 20.58
CA ILE A 139 3.93 -16.08 21.19
C ILE A 139 5.40 -16.44 20.87
N ASP A 140 5.80 -16.31 19.61
CA ASP A 140 7.14 -16.70 19.16
C ASP A 140 8.23 -15.79 19.77
N THR A 141 7.91 -14.52 20.00
CA THR A 141 8.82 -13.51 20.57
C THR A 141 8.62 -13.27 22.07
N ARG A 142 7.78 -14.05 22.75
CA ARG A 142 7.34 -13.76 24.13
C ARG A 142 8.46 -13.69 25.17
N LYS A 143 9.58 -14.40 24.92
CA LYS A 143 10.75 -14.45 25.80
C LYS A 143 11.71 -13.28 25.60
N LEU A 144 11.56 -12.52 24.51
CA LEU A 144 12.33 -11.30 24.26
C LEU A 144 11.77 -10.14 25.10
N PRO A 145 12.60 -9.17 25.54
CA PRO A 145 12.13 -8.01 26.28
C PRO A 145 11.28 -7.08 25.42
N MET A 146 10.48 -6.20 26.04
CA MET A 146 9.56 -5.30 25.32
C MET A 146 10.27 -4.26 24.46
N ASP A 147 11.48 -3.84 24.86
CA ASP A 147 12.35 -2.91 24.13
C ASP A 147 13.17 -3.59 23.02
N ASN A 148 13.01 -4.90 22.82
CA ASN A 148 13.54 -5.56 21.65
C ASN A 148 12.88 -4.96 20.40
N ARG A 149 13.69 -4.53 19.43
CA ARG A 149 13.22 -3.85 18.21
C ARG A 149 12.10 -4.60 17.46
N LYS A 150 12.13 -5.94 17.41
CA LYS A 150 11.08 -6.73 16.77
C LYS A 150 9.79 -6.74 17.59
N VAL A 151 9.89 -6.83 18.92
CA VAL A 151 8.74 -6.75 19.82
C VAL A 151 8.13 -5.35 19.78
N ASP A 152 8.94 -4.30 19.88
CA ASP A 152 8.51 -2.91 19.75
C ASP A 152 7.77 -2.67 18.42
N TRP A 153 8.36 -3.10 17.30
CA TRP A 153 7.73 -2.99 15.98
C TRP A 153 6.40 -3.76 15.89
N LEU A 154 6.32 -4.98 16.43
CA LEU A 154 5.08 -5.77 16.45
C LEU A 154 3.96 -5.05 17.22
N PHE A 155 4.25 -4.52 18.41
CA PHE A 155 3.26 -3.81 19.23
C PHE A 155 2.90 -2.42 18.68
N ALA A 156 3.81 -1.78 17.94
CA ALA A 156 3.52 -0.58 17.16
C ALA A 156 2.55 -0.87 16.01
N ASN A 157 2.68 -2.03 15.36
CA ASN A 157 1.96 -2.40 14.13
C ASN A 157 1.08 -3.67 14.28
N PRO A 158 0.12 -3.73 15.21
CA PRO A 158 -0.61 -4.97 15.47
C PRO A 158 -1.60 -5.35 14.36
N ILE A 159 -2.15 -4.36 13.64
CA ILE A 159 -3.03 -4.56 12.49
C ILE A 159 -3.17 -3.27 11.66
N GLY A 160 -3.32 -3.42 10.34
CA GLY A 160 -3.60 -2.37 9.36
C GLY A 160 -4.50 -2.89 8.24
N ASP A 161 -5.09 -1.97 7.47
CA ASP A 161 -5.91 -2.34 6.31
C ASP A 161 -5.03 -2.79 5.13
N GLY A 162 -3.86 -2.18 5.03
CA GLY A 162 -2.92 -2.26 3.93
C GLY A 162 -2.34 -3.64 3.63
N GLY A 163 -1.68 -3.78 2.49
CA GLY A 163 -1.15 -5.08 2.07
C GLY A 163 -0.66 -5.14 0.64
N GLN A 164 -0.26 -6.34 0.21
CA GLN A 164 0.29 -6.57 -1.12
C GLN A 164 -0.37 -7.78 -1.81
N PHE A 165 -0.02 -8.02 -3.07
CA PHE A 165 -0.60 -9.11 -3.86
C PHE A 165 -0.41 -10.49 -3.24
N THR A 166 0.67 -10.74 -2.50
CA THR A 166 0.86 -12.01 -1.76
C THR A 166 -0.30 -12.28 -0.82
N GLY A 167 -0.81 -11.24 -0.14
CA GLY A 167 -2.02 -11.34 0.67
C GLY A 167 -3.26 -11.67 -0.16
N VAL A 168 -3.40 -11.09 -1.35
CA VAL A 168 -4.54 -11.37 -2.23
C VAL A 168 -4.52 -12.84 -2.64
N ALA A 169 -3.35 -13.32 -3.05
CA ALA A 169 -3.14 -14.71 -3.42
C ALA A 169 -3.47 -15.64 -2.25
N ASN A 170 -2.85 -15.46 -1.07
CA ASN A 170 -3.08 -16.36 0.06
C ASN A 170 -4.55 -16.38 0.50
N LEU A 171 -5.23 -15.23 0.53
CA LEU A 171 -6.63 -15.15 0.94
C LEU A 171 -7.55 -15.83 -0.07
N ILE A 172 -7.35 -15.61 -1.37
CA ILE A 172 -8.16 -16.24 -2.42
C ILE A 172 -7.91 -17.75 -2.48
N MET A 173 -6.65 -18.19 -2.38
CA MET A 173 -6.32 -19.62 -2.41
C MET A 173 -6.89 -20.36 -1.18
N LYS A 174 -7.02 -19.68 -0.03
CA LYS A 174 -7.56 -20.26 1.21
C LYS A 174 -9.08 -20.16 1.33
N TYR A 175 -9.68 -19.04 0.92
CA TYR A 175 -11.10 -18.72 1.16
C TYR A 175 -11.94 -18.58 -0.10
N GLY A 176 -11.34 -18.52 -1.29
CA GLY A 176 -12.04 -18.27 -2.54
C GLY A 176 -12.51 -16.82 -2.69
N VAL A 177 -13.48 -16.59 -3.57
CA VAL A 177 -14.05 -15.26 -3.81
C VAL A 177 -15.57 -15.36 -3.94
N VAL A 178 -16.25 -14.24 -3.69
CA VAL A 178 -17.70 -14.13 -3.88
C VAL A 178 -18.03 -12.85 -4.68
N PRO A 179 -19.12 -12.81 -5.45
CA PRO A 179 -19.65 -11.58 -6.03
C PRO A 179 -20.01 -10.55 -4.95
N SER A 180 -19.94 -9.25 -5.26
CA SER A 180 -20.33 -8.20 -4.30
C SER A 180 -21.78 -8.32 -3.81
N GLU A 181 -22.68 -8.91 -4.61
CA GLU A 181 -24.07 -9.16 -4.21
C GLU A 181 -24.23 -10.26 -3.14
N ALA A 182 -23.25 -11.16 -3.00
CA ALA A 182 -23.27 -12.20 -1.97
C ALA A 182 -22.77 -11.69 -0.61
N MET A 183 -21.94 -10.65 -0.59
CA MET A 183 -21.52 -9.96 0.63
C MET A 183 -21.25 -8.48 0.32
N ALA A 184 -22.24 -7.63 0.61
CA ALA A 184 -22.15 -6.20 0.36
C ALA A 184 -21.17 -5.49 1.31
N GLU A 185 -20.76 -4.29 0.93
CA GLU A 185 -20.02 -3.38 1.80
C GLU A 185 -20.88 -2.93 2.99
N THR A 186 -20.26 -2.75 4.15
CA THR A 186 -20.89 -2.12 5.33
C THR A 186 -20.38 -0.69 5.52
N TYR A 187 -20.95 0.04 6.48
CA TYR A 187 -20.37 1.31 6.90
C TYR A 187 -18.91 1.16 7.35
N SER A 188 -18.61 0.13 8.16
CA SER A 188 -17.25 -0.09 8.69
C SER A 188 -16.27 -0.50 7.61
N ALA A 189 -16.71 -1.25 6.59
CA ALA A 189 -15.86 -1.61 5.45
C ALA A 189 -15.45 -0.35 4.65
N ASN A 190 -16.37 0.61 4.49
CA ASN A 190 -16.11 1.90 3.84
C ASN A 190 -15.47 2.97 4.76
N ASN A 191 -15.34 2.71 6.06
CA ASN A 191 -14.81 3.62 7.07
C ASN A 191 -14.18 2.84 8.23
N THR A 192 -12.96 2.34 8.00
CA THR A 192 -12.33 1.30 8.84
C THR A 192 -11.68 1.85 10.10
N ALA A 193 -11.41 3.16 10.17
CA ALA A 193 -10.56 3.76 11.21
C ALA A 193 -10.99 3.40 12.65
N GLN A 194 -12.29 3.45 12.94
CA GLN A 194 -12.81 3.15 14.29
C GLN A 194 -12.77 1.65 14.60
N MET A 195 -13.16 0.79 13.66
CA MET A 195 -13.07 -0.67 13.82
C MET A 195 -11.62 -1.09 14.05
N ARG A 196 -10.71 -0.62 13.18
CA ARG A 196 -9.27 -0.86 13.26
C ARG A 196 -8.70 -0.39 14.60
N SER A 197 -9.06 0.79 15.08
CA SER A 197 -8.63 1.30 16.40
C SER A 197 -9.00 0.35 17.54
N ARG A 198 -10.21 -0.22 17.53
CA ARG A 198 -10.66 -1.18 18.55
C ARG A 198 -9.95 -2.54 18.42
N LEU A 199 -9.74 -3.03 17.20
CA LEU A 199 -8.95 -4.23 16.96
C LEU A 199 -7.49 -4.06 17.43
N ARG A 200 -6.85 -2.92 17.13
CA ARG A 200 -5.49 -2.60 17.61
C ARG A 200 -5.41 -2.64 19.14
N ALA A 201 -6.38 -2.07 19.84
CA ALA A 201 -6.42 -2.11 21.31
C ALA A 201 -6.60 -3.54 21.84
N LEU A 202 -7.56 -4.29 21.30
CA LEU A 202 -7.82 -5.68 21.66
C LEU A 202 -6.58 -6.58 21.43
N LEU A 203 -5.89 -6.41 20.31
CA LEU A 203 -4.70 -7.17 19.98
C LEU A 203 -3.54 -6.82 20.90
N ARG A 204 -3.28 -5.54 21.17
CA ARG A 204 -2.22 -5.14 22.12
C ARG A 204 -2.46 -5.70 23.52
N GLU A 205 -3.70 -5.61 24.01
CA GLU A 205 -4.06 -6.22 25.30
C GLU A 205 -3.87 -7.74 25.25
N GLY A 206 -4.42 -8.42 24.24
CA GLY A 206 -4.28 -9.86 24.04
C GLY A 206 -2.82 -10.31 23.98
N GLY A 207 -1.97 -9.55 23.28
CA GLY A 207 -0.53 -9.80 23.18
C GLY A 207 0.18 -9.70 24.54
N LEU A 208 -0.13 -8.68 25.35
CA LEU A 208 0.40 -8.59 26.72
C LEU A 208 -0.01 -9.80 27.56
N ARG A 209 -1.28 -10.21 27.49
CA ARG A 209 -1.78 -11.39 28.22
C ARG A 209 -1.11 -12.68 27.76
N LEU A 210 -0.87 -12.86 26.46
CA LEU A 210 -0.16 -14.04 25.94
C LEU A 210 1.27 -14.13 26.46
N ARG A 211 1.96 -13.00 26.60
CA ARG A 211 3.33 -12.97 27.16
C ARG A 211 3.36 -13.45 28.61
N GLU A 212 2.34 -13.15 29.40
CA GLU A 212 2.16 -13.58 30.80
C GLU A 212 1.63 -15.03 30.93
N THR A 213 1.01 -15.57 29.88
CA THR A 213 0.29 -16.87 29.93
C THR A 213 1.24 -18.07 30.00
N PRO A 214 1.01 -19.09 30.85
CA PRO A 214 1.82 -20.31 30.87
C PRO A 214 1.83 -21.02 29.52
N GLU A 215 2.96 -21.63 29.15
CA GLU A 215 3.18 -22.22 27.81
C GLU A 215 2.09 -23.22 27.39
N LYS A 216 1.61 -24.05 28.33
CA LYS A 216 0.53 -25.04 28.10
C LYS A 216 -0.84 -24.42 27.80
N GLN A 217 -1.05 -23.13 28.07
CA GLN A 217 -2.33 -22.44 27.93
C GLN A 217 -2.33 -21.41 26.78
N LEU A 218 -1.19 -21.23 26.08
CA LEU A 218 -1.04 -20.18 25.07
C LEU A 218 -2.05 -20.30 23.92
N GLN A 219 -2.23 -21.52 23.39
CA GLN A 219 -3.11 -21.73 22.24
C GLN A 219 -4.58 -21.51 22.59
N GLN A 220 -5.02 -22.00 23.75
CA GLN A 220 -6.36 -21.71 24.27
C GLN A 220 -6.56 -20.21 24.45
N ARG A 221 -5.59 -19.51 25.06
CA ARG A 221 -5.68 -18.06 25.27
C ARG A 221 -5.72 -17.28 23.95
N LYS A 222 -4.96 -17.71 22.94
CA LYS A 222 -4.98 -17.15 21.60
C LYS A 222 -6.35 -17.32 20.94
N GLU A 223 -6.95 -18.50 21.04
CA GLU A 223 -8.28 -18.79 20.50
C GLU A 223 -9.38 -17.95 21.17
N GLU A 224 -9.31 -17.73 22.49
CA GLU A 224 -10.21 -16.82 23.21
C GLU A 224 -10.12 -15.38 22.70
N ILE A 225 -8.92 -14.89 22.41
CA ILE A 225 -8.71 -13.55 21.85
C ILE A 225 -9.23 -13.50 20.40
N LEU A 226 -8.94 -14.51 19.58
CA LEU A 226 -9.44 -14.59 18.20
C LEU A 226 -10.96 -14.69 18.13
N THR A 227 -11.60 -15.31 19.12
CA THR A 227 -13.06 -15.34 19.25
C THR A 227 -13.62 -13.91 19.44
N GLN A 228 -12.94 -13.08 20.23
CA GLN A 228 -13.31 -11.67 20.41
C GLN A 228 -13.06 -10.85 19.14
N VAL A 229 -11.95 -11.09 18.44
CA VAL A 229 -11.66 -10.48 17.13
C VAL A 229 -12.76 -10.82 16.13
N TYR A 230 -13.08 -12.11 15.97
CA TYR A 230 -14.14 -12.59 15.07
C TYR A 230 -15.47 -11.92 15.40
N ARG A 231 -15.81 -11.78 16.68
CA ARG A 231 -17.02 -11.07 17.12
C ARG A 231 -17.04 -9.62 16.64
N VAL A 232 -15.94 -8.87 16.78
CA VAL A 232 -15.85 -7.48 16.30
C VAL A 232 -16.01 -7.43 14.78
N LEU A 233 -15.28 -8.28 14.05
CA LEU A 233 -15.35 -8.34 12.59
C LEU A 233 -16.77 -8.67 12.11
N ALA A 234 -17.42 -9.68 12.68
CA ALA A 234 -18.78 -10.08 12.29
C ALA A 234 -19.82 -8.98 12.56
N LEU A 235 -19.68 -8.22 13.64
CA LEU A 235 -20.57 -7.10 13.95
C LEU A 235 -20.34 -5.89 13.04
N CYS A 236 -19.10 -5.66 12.60
CA CYS A 236 -18.75 -4.50 11.78
C CYS A 236 -18.89 -4.75 10.27
N LEU A 237 -18.57 -5.95 9.81
CA LEU A 237 -18.43 -6.32 8.39
C LEU A 237 -19.49 -7.32 7.93
N GLY A 238 -20.24 -7.92 8.85
CA GLY A 238 -21.14 -9.04 8.57
C GLY A 238 -20.42 -10.38 8.61
N THR A 239 -21.19 -11.46 8.53
CA THR A 239 -20.66 -12.83 8.51
C THR A 239 -20.38 -13.26 7.07
N PRO A 240 -19.16 -13.76 6.74
CA PRO A 240 -18.88 -14.28 5.41
C PRO A 240 -19.83 -15.42 5.01
N PRO A 241 -20.44 -15.38 3.81
CA PRO A 241 -21.29 -16.46 3.31
C PRO A 241 -20.47 -17.74 3.12
N LYS A 242 -21.07 -18.88 3.49
CA LYS A 242 -20.50 -20.21 3.24
C LYS A 242 -20.92 -20.78 1.88
N SER A 243 -22.08 -20.35 1.39
CA SER A 243 -22.60 -20.63 0.06
C SER A 243 -23.46 -19.45 -0.40
N PHE A 244 -23.66 -19.34 -1.71
CA PHE A 244 -24.54 -18.34 -2.32
C PHE A 244 -25.06 -18.82 -3.68
N SER A 245 -26.26 -18.36 -4.03
CA SER A 245 -26.82 -18.51 -5.37
C SER A 245 -26.29 -17.42 -6.28
N TRP A 246 -25.84 -17.78 -7.48
CA TRP A 246 -25.43 -16.80 -8.48
C TRP A 246 -26.02 -17.11 -9.85
N THR A 247 -26.65 -16.10 -10.46
CA THR A 247 -27.12 -16.14 -11.86
C THR A 247 -26.15 -15.36 -12.72
N ARG A 248 -25.63 -15.98 -13.79
CA ARG A 248 -24.71 -15.30 -14.68
C ARG A 248 -25.46 -14.51 -15.73
N TYR A 249 -25.20 -13.21 -15.81
CA TYR A 249 -25.71 -12.33 -16.86
C TYR A 249 -24.62 -11.97 -17.87
N ASN A 250 -24.98 -11.90 -19.14
CA ASN A 250 -24.06 -11.42 -20.18
C ASN A 250 -23.98 -9.88 -20.20
N ALA A 251 -23.14 -9.33 -21.07
CA ALA A 251 -22.98 -7.88 -21.24
C ALA A 251 -24.26 -7.11 -21.64
N LYS A 252 -25.31 -7.79 -22.11
CA LYS A 252 -26.62 -7.19 -22.44
C LYS A 252 -27.61 -7.25 -21.27
N GLY A 253 -27.24 -7.87 -20.15
CA GLY A 253 -28.14 -8.10 -19.02
C GLY A 253 -29.07 -9.30 -19.18
N GLU A 254 -28.82 -10.18 -20.15
CA GLU A 254 -29.60 -11.39 -20.38
C GLU A 254 -29.00 -12.56 -19.57
N ILE A 255 -29.83 -13.51 -19.14
CA ILE A 255 -29.37 -14.70 -18.42
C ILE A 255 -28.49 -15.56 -19.35
N ALA A 256 -27.20 -15.65 -19.04
CA ALA A 256 -26.21 -16.45 -19.75
C ALA A 256 -26.04 -17.86 -19.16
N ALA A 257 -26.34 -18.02 -17.87
CA ALA A 257 -26.47 -19.32 -17.21
C ALA A 257 -27.45 -19.19 -16.03
N PRO A 258 -28.29 -20.21 -15.78
CA PRO A 258 -29.25 -20.17 -14.68
C PRO A 258 -28.57 -20.09 -13.32
N ALA A 259 -29.35 -19.75 -12.29
CA ALA A 259 -28.87 -19.74 -10.91
C ALA A 259 -28.26 -21.09 -10.53
N LYS A 260 -27.07 -21.05 -9.95
CA LYS A 260 -26.37 -22.19 -9.38
C LYS A 260 -25.83 -21.81 -8.01
N GLU A 261 -25.87 -22.76 -7.07
CA GLU A 261 -25.27 -22.60 -5.76
C GLU A 261 -23.76 -22.82 -5.85
N TYR A 262 -22.99 -21.96 -5.19
CA TYR A 262 -21.54 -22.06 -5.08
C TYR A 262 -21.11 -21.90 -3.63
N THR A 263 -20.08 -22.63 -3.23
CA THR A 263 -19.16 -22.14 -2.20
C THR A 263 -18.18 -21.13 -2.80
N PRO A 264 -17.58 -20.23 -1.99
CA PRO A 264 -16.59 -19.26 -2.48
C PRO A 264 -15.40 -19.88 -3.23
N LEU A 265 -14.93 -21.06 -2.81
CA LEU A 265 -13.84 -21.79 -3.47
C LEU A 265 -14.27 -22.43 -4.79
N GLU A 266 -15.49 -22.98 -4.87
CA GLU A 266 -16.03 -23.50 -6.13
C GLU A 266 -16.21 -22.38 -7.15
N PHE A 267 -16.70 -21.22 -6.72
CA PHE A 267 -16.83 -20.04 -7.58
C PHE A 267 -15.47 -19.59 -8.13
N TYR A 268 -14.44 -19.50 -7.29
CA TYR A 268 -13.08 -19.19 -7.74
C TYR A 268 -12.56 -20.19 -8.77
N ARG A 269 -12.69 -21.49 -8.49
CA ARG A 269 -12.18 -22.57 -9.36
C ARG A 269 -12.88 -22.60 -10.72
N GLU A 270 -14.18 -22.32 -10.76
CA GLU A 270 -14.97 -22.38 -12.00
C GLU A 270 -14.69 -21.21 -12.93
N PHE A 271 -14.52 -19.99 -12.40
CA PHE A 271 -14.45 -18.79 -13.22
C PHE A 271 -13.03 -18.25 -13.46
N LEU A 272 -12.07 -18.57 -12.59
CA LEU A 272 -10.69 -18.07 -12.67
C LEU A 272 -9.68 -19.22 -12.65
N GLY A 273 -9.75 -20.07 -11.62
CA GLY A 273 -9.01 -21.33 -11.53
C GLY A 273 -7.47 -21.24 -11.56
N ASP A 274 -6.88 -20.05 -11.52
CA ASP A 274 -5.43 -19.85 -11.61
C ASP A 274 -4.74 -20.11 -10.26
N ASP A 275 -3.45 -20.44 -10.30
CA ASP A 275 -2.61 -20.51 -9.11
C ASP A 275 -1.95 -19.15 -8.87
N LEU A 276 -2.58 -18.33 -8.02
CA LEU A 276 -2.11 -16.96 -7.77
C LEU A 276 -0.79 -16.91 -7.01
N GLU A 277 -0.43 -17.97 -6.31
CA GLU A 277 0.81 -18.05 -5.53
C GLU A 277 1.99 -18.43 -6.42
N ASN A 278 1.79 -19.39 -7.34
CA ASN A 278 2.89 -19.95 -8.12
C ASN A 278 2.98 -19.42 -9.56
N ASN A 279 1.92 -18.85 -10.13
CA ASN A 279 1.94 -18.37 -11.53
C ASN A 279 2.29 -16.89 -11.70
N TYR A 280 2.47 -16.16 -10.59
CA TYR A 280 2.77 -14.74 -10.58
C TYR A 280 4.12 -14.46 -9.93
N ILE A 281 4.77 -13.38 -10.36
CA ILE A 281 5.96 -12.83 -9.69
C ILE A 281 5.72 -11.35 -9.40
N MET A 282 6.26 -10.89 -8.27
CA MET A 282 6.35 -9.47 -8.00
C MET A 282 7.72 -8.96 -8.40
N VAL A 283 7.72 -7.91 -9.22
CA VAL A 283 8.93 -7.19 -9.60
C VAL A 283 8.85 -5.77 -9.07
N MET A 284 10.01 -5.22 -8.71
CA MET A 284 10.11 -3.89 -8.12
C MET A 284 11.23 -3.10 -8.78
N ASN A 285 11.06 -1.78 -8.89
CA ASN A 285 12.16 -0.87 -9.19
C ASN A 285 12.57 -0.12 -7.92
N ASN A 286 13.63 -0.60 -7.29
CA ASN A 286 14.24 0.02 -6.12
C ASN A 286 15.74 0.30 -6.38
N PRO A 287 16.11 1.51 -6.83
CA PRO A 287 17.51 1.88 -7.04
C PRO A 287 18.34 1.99 -5.76
N ALA A 288 17.74 1.88 -4.57
CA ALA A 288 18.46 1.89 -3.29
C ALA A 288 19.20 0.58 -2.99
N VAL A 289 18.83 -0.52 -3.65
CA VAL A 289 19.45 -1.84 -3.48
C VAL A 289 19.83 -2.44 -4.84
N PRO A 290 20.79 -3.38 -4.92
CA PRO A 290 21.21 -3.98 -6.18
C PRO A 290 20.05 -4.59 -7.00
N TYR A 291 20.05 -4.34 -8.31
CA TYR A 291 19.18 -5.02 -9.27
C TYR A 291 19.60 -6.48 -9.51
N GLY A 292 18.69 -7.29 -10.06
CA GLY A 292 18.91 -8.71 -10.34
C GLY A 292 18.93 -9.59 -9.08
N LYS A 293 18.44 -9.07 -7.95
CA LYS A 293 18.38 -9.76 -6.67
C LYS A 293 16.94 -9.93 -6.21
N VAL A 294 16.70 -11.06 -5.56
CA VAL A 294 15.43 -11.38 -4.90
C VAL A 294 15.56 -10.93 -3.44
N TYR A 295 14.54 -10.24 -2.96
CA TYR A 295 14.44 -9.77 -1.59
C TYR A 295 13.18 -10.35 -0.95
N GLU A 296 13.25 -10.58 0.34
CA GLU A 296 12.14 -11.03 1.19
C GLU A 296 12.05 -10.08 2.38
N ILE A 297 10.85 -9.71 2.81
CA ILE A 297 10.67 -8.81 3.94
C ILE A 297 10.16 -9.61 5.14
N ASP A 298 10.93 -9.60 6.23
CA ASP A 298 10.56 -10.31 7.45
C ASP A 298 9.21 -9.80 7.99
N CYS A 299 8.37 -10.73 8.46
CA CYS A 299 7.04 -10.48 9.00
C CYS A 299 6.02 -9.80 8.06
N ASP A 300 6.36 -9.48 6.81
CA ASP A 300 5.43 -8.89 5.86
C ASP A 300 4.65 -9.98 5.11
N ARG A 301 3.61 -10.49 5.77
CA ARG A 301 2.69 -11.51 5.27
C ARG A 301 1.30 -11.27 5.84
N HIS A 302 0.28 -11.89 5.26
CA HIS A 302 -1.11 -11.74 5.71
C HIS A 302 -1.60 -12.91 6.56
N VAL A 303 -1.09 -14.11 6.28
CA VAL A 303 -1.45 -15.36 6.94
C VAL A 303 -0.20 -15.92 7.59
N TYR A 304 -0.30 -16.44 8.82
CA TYR A 304 0.88 -16.90 9.57
C TYR A 304 1.67 -18.00 8.84
N ASP A 305 0.95 -18.96 8.27
CA ASP A 305 1.46 -20.07 7.45
C ASP A 305 1.65 -19.69 5.96
N GLY A 306 1.44 -18.42 5.61
CA GLY A 306 1.66 -17.89 4.27
C GLY A 306 3.12 -17.48 4.01
N GLN A 307 3.35 -16.99 2.80
CA GLN A 307 4.67 -16.52 2.38
C GLN A 307 4.87 -15.06 2.81
N ASN A 308 6.09 -14.73 3.24
CA ASN A 308 6.52 -13.34 3.29
C ASN A 308 6.45 -12.74 1.88
N TRP A 309 6.36 -11.43 1.83
CA TRP A 309 6.50 -10.71 0.59
C TRP A 309 7.91 -10.91 0.02
N ILE A 310 7.95 -11.49 -1.18
CA ILE A 310 9.15 -11.69 -1.99
C ILE A 310 9.03 -10.86 -3.28
N TYR A 311 10.10 -10.18 -3.68
CA TYR A 311 10.17 -9.46 -4.95
C TYR A 311 11.54 -9.58 -5.64
N LEU A 312 11.54 -9.52 -6.96
CA LEU A 312 12.76 -9.37 -7.77
C LEU A 312 12.97 -7.90 -8.14
N ASN A 313 14.11 -7.34 -7.75
CA ASN A 313 14.44 -5.95 -8.07
C ASN A 313 15.01 -5.85 -9.49
N LEU A 314 14.42 -5.03 -10.36
CA LEU A 314 14.79 -4.88 -11.77
C LEU A 314 14.90 -3.42 -12.21
N PRO A 315 15.72 -3.14 -13.24
CA PRO A 315 15.66 -1.87 -13.95
C PRO A 315 14.27 -1.63 -14.55
N MET A 316 13.86 -0.36 -14.64
CA MET A 316 12.51 -0.01 -15.09
C MET A 316 12.23 -0.46 -16.53
N GLU A 317 13.24 -0.48 -17.39
CA GLU A 317 13.11 -0.95 -18.77
C GLU A 317 12.59 -2.39 -18.86
N ASP A 318 13.08 -3.29 -18.00
CA ASP A 318 12.65 -4.69 -18.01
C ASP A 318 11.24 -4.85 -17.46
N ILE A 319 10.88 -4.05 -16.45
CA ILE A 319 9.52 -4.00 -15.90
C ILE A 319 8.54 -3.50 -16.98
N LYS A 320 8.87 -2.41 -17.69
CA LYS A 320 8.05 -1.86 -18.77
C LYS A 320 7.83 -2.88 -19.90
N LYS A 321 8.85 -3.67 -20.28
CA LYS A 321 8.70 -4.75 -21.29
C LYS A 321 7.64 -5.77 -20.87
N MET A 322 7.68 -6.24 -19.62
CA MET A 322 6.70 -7.20 -19.10
C MET A 322 5.29 -6.61 -19.02
N ALA A 323 5.16 -5.35 -18.58
CA ALA A 323 3.88 -4.64 -18.55
C ALA A 323 3.27 -4.50 -19.95
N ILE A 324 4.07 -4.07 -20.94
CA ILE A 324 3.63 -3.94 -22.35
C ILE A 324 3.17 -5.29 -22.89
N ALA A 325 3.93 -6.37 -22.66
CA ALA A 325 3.55 -7.70 -23.13
C ALA A 325 2.20 -8.16 -22.57
N SER A 326 1.97 -7.94 -21.27
CA SER A 326 0.69 -8.29 -20.63
C SER A 326 -0.48 -7.45 -21.13
N ILE A 327 -0.31 -6.13 -21.29
CA ILE A 327 -1.37 -5.24 -21.78
C ILE A 327 -1.74 -5.56 -23.23
N LYS A 328 -0.75 -5.87 -24.09
CA LYS A 328 -1.00 -6.30 -25.49
C LYS A 328 -1.76 -7.61 -25.58
N ASP A 329 -1.55 -8.51 -24.62
CA ASP A 329 -2.32 -9.75 -24.49
C ASP A 329 -3.69 -9.52 -23.83
N GLY A 330 -4.05 -8.26 -23.54
CA GLY A 330 -5.32 -7.87 -22.97
C GLY A 330 -5.43 -8.17 -21.47
N THR A 331 -4.32 -8.42 -20.76
CA THR A 331 -4.30 -8.79 -19.34
C THR A 331 -3.83 -7.63 -18.47
N ALA A 332 -4.71 -7.17 -17.58
CA ALA A 332 -4.43 -6.11 -16.62
C ALA A 332 -3.44 -6.57 -15.54
N LEU A 333 -2.71 -5.63 -14.94
CA LEU A 333 -1.69 -5.94 -13.93
C LEU A 333 -1.95 -5.22 -12.61
N TYR A 334 -1.59 -5.88 -11.51
CA TYR A 334 -1.49 -5.20 -10.22
C TYR A 334 -0.25 -4.31 -10.26
N PHE A 335 -0.43 -3.03 -9.96
CA PHE A 335 0.60 -2.00 -10.00
C PHE A 335 0.55 -1.20 -8.70
N SER A 336 1.69 -0.63 -8.28
CA SER A 336 1.71 0.31 -7.17
C SER A 336 2.81 1.35 -7.31
N CYS A 337 2.53 2.52 -6.72
CA CYS A 337 3.32 3.73 -6.90
C CYS A 337 3.25 4.62 -5.67
N ASP A 338 3.93 5.76 -5.72
CA ASP A 338 3.69 6.89 -4.82
C ASP A 338 2.63 7.84 -5.43
N VAL A 339 1.35 7.50 -5.25
CA VAL A 339 0.24 8.22 -5.93
C VAL A 339 0.10 9.69 -5.48
N GLY A 340 0.68 10.05 -4.34
CA GLY A 340 0.63 11.40 -3.79
C GLY A 340 1.53 12.39 -4.53
N LYS A 341 2.52 11.90 -5.29
CA LYS A 341 3.53 12.74 -5.94
C LYS A 341 3.05 13.21 -7.30
N PHE A 342 3.01 14.53 -7.48
CA PHE A 342 2.74 15.18 -8.76
C PHE A 342 1.48 14.71 -9.52
N LEU A 343 0.45 14.29 -8.79
CA LEU A 343 -0.86 13.97 -9.35
C LEU A 343 -1.77 15.20 -9.34
N ASP A 344 -2.21 15.65 -10.51
CA ASP A 344 -3.39 16.50 -10.59
C ASP A 344 -4.64 15.61 -10.42
N ARG A 345 -5.21 15.65 -9.22
CA ARG A 345 -6.37 14.83 -8.84
C ARG A 345 -7.63 15.17 -9.63
N LYS A 346 -7.78 16.41 -10.10
CA LYS A 346 -8.96 16.85 -10.84
C LYS A 346 -8.91 16.36 -12.28
N LYS A 347 -7.75 16.49 -12.93
CA LYS A 347 -7.54 15.97 -14.30
C LYS A 347 -7.37 14.44 -14.31
N GLY A 348 -6.89 13.85 -13.21
CA GLY A 348 -6.46 12.46 -13.16
C GLY A 348 -5.20 12.22 -13.99
N VAL A 349 -4.26 13.17 -13.94
CA VAL A 349 -3.00 13.09 -14.69
C VAL A 349 -1.83 13.17 -13.73
N ALA A 350 -0.94 12.19 -13.78
CA ALA A 350 0.30 12.16 -13.02
C ALA A 350 1.47 12.48 -13.97
N ASN A 351 2.13 13.61 -13.72
CA ASN A 351 3.24 14.14 -14.52
C ASN A 351 4.19 14.88 -13.57
N PRO A 352 5.53 14.62 -13.55
CA PRO A 352 6.44 15.34 -12.67
C PRO A 352 6.36 16.87 -12.84
N ASP A 353 5.97 17.33 -14.03
CA ASP A 353 5.86 18.76 -14.36
C ASP A 353 4.53 19.41 -13.93
N ASN A 354 3.61 18.66 -13.29
CA ASN A 354 2.33 19.22 -12.85
C ASN A 354 2.48 20.33 -11.80
N PHE A 355 3.57 20.34 -11.03
CA PHE A 355 3.80 21.33 -9.98
C PHE A 355 5.24 21.83 -9.97
N ASP A 356 5.43 23.13 -10.22
CA ASP A 356 6.72 23.81 -10.22
C ASP A 356 7.00 24.51 -8.89
N TYR A 357 7.25 23.72 -7.84
CA TYR A 357 7.63 24.25 -6.53
C TYR A 357 8.98 24.96 -6.56
N SER A 358 9.90 24.52 -7.43
CA SER A 358 11.25 25.07 -7.49
C SER A 358 11.23 26.53 -7.94
N SER A 359 10.50 26.85 -9.02
CA SER A 359 10.36 28.24 -9.47
C SER A 359 9.51 29.07 -8.51
N LEU A 360 8.44 28.51 -7.94
CA LEU A 360 7.57 29.23 -7.01
C LEU A 360 8.33 29.68 -5.74
N LEU A 361 9.19 28.82 -5.21
CA LEU A 361 9.93 29.07 -3.97
C LEU A 361 11.34 29.64 -4.19
N GLY A 362 11.85 29.60 -5.42
CA GLY A 362 13.23 29.97 -5.73
C GLY A 362 14.26 29.02 -5.12
N VAL A 363 13.89 27.76 -4.85
CA VAL A 363 14.72 26.75 -4.20
C VAL A 363 14.67 25.44 -4.99
N PRO A 364 15.81 24.86 -5.38
CA PRO A 364 15.82 23.61 -6.14
C PRO A 364 15.53 22.39 -5.23
N PHE A 365 14.70 21.46 -5.71
CA PHE A 365 14.43 20.16 -5.10
C PHE A 365 14.93 19.03 -6.02
N THR A 366 16.14 18.52 -5.77
CA THR A 366 16.89 17.74 -6.77
C THR A 366 17.11 16.26 -6.41
N MET A 367 16.44 15.73 -5.39
CA MET A 367 16.65 14.35 -4.99
C MET A 367 16.28 13.39 -6.11
N ASP A 368 17.18 12.48 -6.46
CA ASP A 368 16.86 11.38 -7.37
C ASP A 368 15.96 10.33 -6.68
N LYS A 369 15.47 9.34 -7.44
CA LYS A 369 14.58 8.30 -6.89
C LYS A 369 15.23 7.52 -5.73
N LYS A 370 16.53 7.25 -5.79
CA LYS A 370 17.26 6.53 -4.74
C LYS A 370 17.34 7.37 -3.47
N GLU A 371 17.70 8.64 -3.60
CA GLU A 371 17.78 9.59 -2.49
C GLU A 371 16.41 9.76 -1.83
N ARG A 372 15.33 9.89 -2.61
CA ARG A 372 13.96 9.97 -2.07
C ARG A 372 13.56 8.71 -1.29
N ILE A 373 13.96 7.52 -1.73
CA ILE A 373 13.72 6.27 -0.99
C ILE A 373 14.51 6.24 0.32
N LEU A 374 15.82 6.52 0.25
CA LEU A 374 16.72 6.45 1.41
C LEU A 374 16.41 7.49 2.50
N THR A 375 15.79 8.60 2.11
CA THR A 375 15.42 9.71 3.01
C THR A 375 13.94 9.69 3.42
N HIS A 376 13.18 8.66 3.01
CA HIS A 376 11.75 8.51 3.26
C HIS A 376 10.84 9.58 2.61
N ASP A 377 11.32 10.31 1.60
CA ASP A 377 10.47 11.24 0.85
C ASP A 377 9.50 10.51 -0.10
N SER A 378 9.87 9.33 -0.61
CA SER A 378 9.03 8.55 -1.52
C SER A 378 9.11 7.05 -1.27
N GLY A 379 7.97 6.39 -1.41
CA GLY A 379 7.79 4.94 -1.28
C GLY A 379 6.44 4.54 -1.87
N SER A 380 6.17 3.23 -1.94
CA SER A 380 4.88 2.79 -2.51
C SER A 380 3.74 3.02 -1.52
N THR A 381 2.82 3.92 -1.87
CA THR A 381 1.72 4.34 -0.99
C THR A 381 0.35 3.83 -1.43
N HIS A 382 0.19 3.43 -2.70
CA HIS A 382 -1.11 3.03 -3.23
C HIS A 382 -0.98 2.01 -4.37
N ALA A 383 -1.90 1.04 -4.40
CA ALA A 383 -2.02 0.06 -5.48
C ALA A 383 -3.19 0.41 -6.40
N MET A 384 -2.99 0.22 -7.70
CA MET A 384 -3.97 0.46 -8.76
C MET A 384 -3.82 -0.59 -9.87
N THR A 385 -4.82 -0.71 -10.75
CA THR A 385 -4.82 -1.73 -11.80
C THR A 385 -4.29 -1.12 -13.09
N LEU A 386 -3.13 -1.56 -13.57
CA LEU A 386 -2.56 -1.10 -14.85
C LEU A 386 -3.32 -1.73 -16.01
N ILE A 387 -3.93 -0.88 -16.85
CA ILE A 387 -4.87 -1.31 -17.90
C ILE A 387 -4.51 -0.81 -19.29
N ALA A 388 -3.65 0.19 -19.45
CA ALA A 388 -3.29 0.68 -20.78
C ALA A 388 -1.87 1.20 -20.88
N VAL A 389 -1.35 1.15 -22.10
CA VAL A 389 -0.11 1.79 -22.53
C VAL A 389 -0.33 2.43 -23.89
N ASP A 390 0.25 3.61 -24.10
CA ASP A 390 0.35 4.22 -25.42
C ASP A 390 1.79 4.12 -25.90
N ILE A 391 1.99 3.50 -27.07
CA ILE A 391 3.31 3.26 -27.64
C ILE A 391 3.46 4.07 -28.93
N ARG A 392 4.50 4.91 -28.98
CA ARG A 392 4.88 5.71 -30.15
C ARG A 392 6.33 5.41 -30.48
N ASP A 393 6.63 5.15 -31.75
CA ASP A 393 7.98 4.81 -32.22
C ASP A 393 8.64 3.69 -31.38
N SER A 394 7.85 2.66 -31.05
CA SER A 394 8.23 1.51 -30.21
C SER A 394 8.62 1.83 -28.76
N LYS A 395 8.28 3.02 -28.26
CA LYS A 395 8.50 3.42 -26.87
C LYS A 395 7.18 3.76 -26.17
N PRO A 396 6.99 3.35 -24.90
CA PRO A 396 5.85 3.84 -24.12
C PRO A 396 5.99 5.35 -23.92
N VAL A 397 4.89 6.08 -24.04
CA VAL A 397 4.86 7.54 -23.79
C VAL A 397 3.94 7.92 -22.64
N LYS A 398 2.94 7.09 -22.34
CA LYS A 398 2.04 7.21 -21.19
C LYS A 398 1.35 5.89 -20.89
N TRP A 399 0.83 5.80 -19.68
CA TRP A 399 0.19 4.63 -19.10
C TRP A 399 -1.14 5.03 -18.47
N MET A 400 -2.04 4.08 -18.28
CA MET A 400 -3.27 4.33 -17.53
C MET A 400 -3.55 3.22 -16.55
N VAL A 401 -3.96 3.63 -15.36
CA VAL A 401 -4.41 2.74 -14.29
C VAL A 401 -5.88 3.01 -13.98
N GLU A 402 -6.63 1.93 -13.77
CA GLU A 402 -7.92 1.98 -13.11
C GLU A 402 -7.69 2.13 -11.60
N ASN A 403 -8.25 3.19 -11.03
CA ASN A 403 -8.18 3.47 -9.61
C ASN A 403 -9.44 2.96 -8.89
N SER A 404 -9.38 2.91 -7.56
CA SER A 404 -10.45 2.46 -6.67
C SER A 404 -11.05 3.59 -5.85
N TRP A 405 -11.27 4.76 -6.47
CA TRP A 405 -11.88 5.96 -5.84
C TRP A 405 -13.19 6.40 -6.51
N GLY A 406 -13.82 5.50 -7.27
CA GLY A 406 -15.09 5.74 -7.97
C GLY A 406 -14.97 6.46 -9.31
N ASP A 407 -16.04 6.37 -10.12
CA ASP A 407 -16.10 6.84 -11.51
C ASP A 407 -15.87 8.35 -11.70
N SER A 408 -16.17 9.16 -10.68
CA SER A 408 -16.04 10.63 -10.73
C SER A 408 -14.64 11.13 -10.40
N SER A 409 -13.72 10.24 -10.00
CA SER A 409 -12.35 10.60 -9.64
C SER A 409 -11.46 10.66 -10.87
N GLY A 410 -10.58 11.67 -10.95
CA GLY A 410 -9.62 11.82 -12.04
C GLY A 410 -10.26 11.74 -13.43
N TYR A 411 -9.66 10.95 -14.32
CA TYR A 411 -10.17 10.72 -15.66
C TYR A 411 -11.13 9.52 -15.66
N LYS A 412 -12.41 9.76 -15.37
CA LYS A 412 -13.48 8.73 -15.38
C LYS A 412 -13.15 7.51 -14.49
N GLY A 413 -12.61 7.74 -13.30
CA GLY A 413 -12.15 6.69 -12.37
C GLY A 413 -10.71 6.22 -12.63
N ASN A 414 -10.01 6.77 -13.62
CA ASN A 414 -8.66 6.39 -14.00
C ASN A 414 -7.64 7.50 -13.75
N ILE A 415 -6.37 7.11 -13.71
CA ILE A 415 -5.22 8.03 -13.72
C ILE A 415 -4.38 7.74 -14.96
N ILE A 416 -4.08 8.79 -15.72
CA ILE A 416 -3.14 8.78 -16.84
C ILE A 416 -1.77 9.23 -16.32
N MET A 417 -0.74 8.45 -16.55
CA MET A 417 0.62 8.70 -16.07
C MET A 417 1.54 8.92 -17.27
N THR A 418 2.35 9.99 -17.27
CA THR A 418 3.44 10.11 -18.26
C THR A 418 4.47 9.00 -18.03
N ASP A 419 5.21 8.64 -19.08
CA ASP A 419 6.26 7.62 -18.96
C ASP A 419 7.36 8.03 -17.95
N SER A 420 7.67 9.33 -17.87
CA SER A 420 8.59 9.89 -16.87
C SER A 420 8.04 9.80 -15.44
N TRP A 421 6.74 10.05 -15.23
CA TRP A 421 6.12 9.83 -13.92
C TRP A 421 6.22 8.37 -13.50
N PHE A 422 5.98 7.46 -14.46
CA PHE A 422 6.10 6.02 -14.25
C PHE A 422 7.52 5.66 -13.82
N ASP A 423 8.55 6.17 -14.47
CA ASP A 423 9.94 5.94 -14.07
C ASP A 423 10.23 6.37 -12.63
N GLU A 424 9.77 7.55 -12.24
CA GLU A 424 10.13 8.19 -10.97
C GLU A 424 9.33 7.67 -9.76
N TYR A 425 8.06 7.30 -9.96
CA TYR A 425 7.12 7.04 -8.84
C TYR A 425 6.44 5.68 -8.89
N MET A 426 6.63 4.87 -9.94
CA MET A 426 6.27 3.44 -9.91
C MET A 426 7.25 2.67 -9.04
N PHE A 427 6.73 1.73 -8.23
CA PHE A 427 7.57 0.85 -7.42
C PHE A 427 7.37 -0.61 -7.74
N ARG A 428 6.13 -1.12 -7.78
CA ARG A 428 5.87 -2.57 -7.85
C ARG A 428 4.92 -2.92 -8.99
N LEU A 429 5.18 -4.04 -9.64
CA LEU A 429 4.31 -4.67 -10.63
C LEU A 429 4.20 -6.16 -10.29
N VAL A 430 3.00 -6.71 -10.39
CA VAL A 430 2.82 -8.16 -10.36
C VAL A 430 2.44 -8.62 -11.75
N VAL A 431 3.18 -9.60 -12.22
CA VAL A 431 3.06 -10.09 -13.59
C VAL A 431 2.99 -11.62 -13.59
N ARG A 432 2.19 -12.18 -14.49
CA ARG A 432 2.17 -13.62 -14.74
C ARG A 432 3.52 -14.07 -15.31
N LYS A 433 4.00 -15.23 -14.88
CA LYS A 433 5.31 -15.77 -15.28
C LYS A 433 5.47 -15.92 -16.79
N ASN A 434 4.38 -16.12 -17.54
CA ASN A 434 4.41 -16.24 -19.00
C ASN A 434 4.83 -14.94 -19.72
N TYR A 435 4.69 -13.77 -19.09
CA TYR A 435 5.18 -12.50 -19.64
C TYR A 435 6.62 -12.18 -19.18
N ALA A 436 7.14 -12.93 -18.21
CA ALA A 436 8.52 -12.81 -17.77
C ALA A 436 9.41 -13.70 -18.67
N GLY A 437 10.50 -13.12 -19.20
CA GLY A 437 11.49 -13.89 -19.97
C GLY A 437 12.19 -14.95 -19.11
N ALA A 438 12.73 -15.99 -19.75
CA ALA A 438 13.42 -17.08 -19.05
C ALA A 438 14.56 -16.59 -18.13
N ASP A 439 15.28 -15.55 -18.55
CA ASP A 439 16.34 -14.93 -17.75
C ASP A 439 15.80 -14.31 -16.45
N VAL A 440 14.63 -13.67 -16.50
CA VAL A 440 13.96 -13.09 -15.31
C VAL A 440 13.49 -14.20 -14.38
N LEU A 441 12.89 -15.26 -14.92
CA LEU A 441 12.44 -16.41 -14.13
C LEU A 441 13.61 -17.12 -13.44
N LYS A 442 14.76 -17.25 -14.11
CA LYS A 442 15.97 -17.81 -13.51
C LYS A 442 16.47 -16.97 -12.33
N LEU A 443 16.34 -15.64 -12.39
CA LEU A 443 16.73 -14.78 -11.26
C LEU A 443 15.86 -15.04 -10.01
N MET A 444 14.59 -15.45 -10.18
CA MET A 444 13.67 -15.75 -9.07
C MET A 444 14.08 -17.00 -8.27
N GLU A 445 14.92 -17.88 -8.82
CA GLU A 445 15.39 -19.10 -8.14
C GLU A 445 16.46 -18.81 -7.07
N GLN A 446 16.96 -17.57 -6.99
CA GLN A 446 17.92 -17.16 -5.97
C GLN A 446 17.32 -17.22 -4.58
N LYS A 447 18.13 -17.59 -3.58
CA LYS A 447 17.77 -17.40 -2.17
C LYS A 447 17.55 -15.90 -1.90
N PRO A 448 16.39 -15.48 -1.37
CA PRO A 448 16.13 -14.07 -1.10
C PRO A 448 17.09 -13.47 -0.08
N VAL A 449 17.41 -12.18 -0.26
CA VAL A 449 18.04 -11.34 0.75
C VAL A 449 16.95 -10.88 1.72
N LEU A 450 17.04 -11.31 2.98
CA LEU A 450 16.06 -10.95 4.01
C LEU A 450 16.26 -9.51 4.48
N LEU A 451 15.24 -8.69 4.27
CA LEU A 451 15.11 -7.32 4.76
C LEU A 451 14.31 -7.33 6.07
N PRO A 452 14.57 -6.38 6.99
CA PRO A 452 13.83 -6.31 8.24
C PRO A 452 12.40 -5.82 8.05
N ALA A 453 11.52 -6.13 9.00
CA ALA A 453 10.12 -5.70 9.02
C ALA A 453 9.91 -4.16 9.05
N TRP A 454 10.95 -3.41 9.42
CA TRP A 454 10.95 -1.94 9.47
C TRP A 454 11.77 -1.32 8.33
N ASP A 455 12.00 -2.07 7.25
CA ASP A 455 12.70 -1.54 6.08
C ASP A 455 11.98 -0.29 5.52
N PRO A 456 12.71 0.79 5.20
CA PRO A 456 12.16 2.10 4.86
C PRO A 456 11.24 2.10 3.65
N MET A 457 11.37 1.14 2.74
CA MET A 457 10.48 1.00 1.58
C MET A 457 9.06 0.54 1.95
N PHE A 458 8.86 0.06 3.18
CA PHE A 458 7.62 -0.60 3.58
C PHE A 458 7.03 0.08 4.83
N ALA A 459 6.99 1.42 4.78
CA ALA A 459 6.41 2.26 5.80
C ALA A 459 4.95 1.85 6.12
N PRO A 460 4.46 2.08 7.35
CA PRO A 460 3.10 1.73 7.73
C PRO A 460 2.08 2.32 6.76
N GLU A 461 1.20 1.48 6.22
CA GLU A 461 0.04 1.93 5.45
C GLU A 461 -1.01 2.46 6.44
N ASP A 462 -1.17 3.79 6.51
CA ASP A 462 -1.98 4.49 7.51
C ASP A 462 -3.50 4.24 7.42
#